data_AF-A0A7J3BBR9-F1
#
_entry.id   AF-A0A7J3BBR9-F1
#
_cell.length_a   1.000
_cell.length_b   1.000
_cell.length_c   1.000
_cell.angle_alpha   90.00
_cell.angle_beta   90.00
_cell.angle_gamma   90.00
#
_symmetry.space_group_name_H-M   'P 1'
#
loop_
_entity.id
_entity.type
_entity.pdbx_description
1 polymer ?
#
loop_
_entity_poly.entity_id
_entity_poly.type
_entity_poly.pdbx_seq_one_letter_code
_entity_poly.pdbx_strand_id
1 'polypeptide(L)'
;MGSGIHAYLWHHYRLSYLSQTAEEKTFFGDITFRGQARFGAVVVVFSPLYKSRQRIYRVHLGVSMSFSESWCPMPQFLDSFIVQARLHREHMRDQLARGREGPLDQELKMMLRRVWQPLDEQIQNESDVIAVDGSRAIRPFGTGAFLYVVRALALHGSQRFREIEVDSFISRCKKEEINTFIERTMELMEFKAALQAVESNEVKRGAFLLIDGSLYGRMMALPRDMPIEGRRATMLEYMESYSKLLKACRRRGVTLLGVSKDSRACFIRDYFLDQMMNEELRNLSSRVESRDIERLKSLLEESNGEGRSQTVFENLKAKYPLFLDRAATIFEEYLSARPDHQMILRFCDEPGYTCALCHRPPLNKIRQITPARRNPEAYVEQNFKGALKEAMDKESFIERAVKTLKDVVEFPAVISFHVLLDLRDTPLRIDTPSWSIDIDQSLFDVKRSELIDADLCDVINMLRSGYGGLRNYNIWLKKVDQEVRLRRDVVDELYCSM
;
A
#
# COMPACT_ATOMS: atom_id res chain seq x y z
N MET A 1 -10.31 -17.31 -46.59
CA MET A 1 -10.17 -17.81 -45.20
C MET A 1 -8.92 -17.19 -44.62
N GLY A 2 -9.08 -16.37 -43.57
CA GLY A 2 -8.02 -15.55 -42.99
C GLY A 2 -8.66 -14.48 -42.11
N SER A 3 -8.91 -14.84 -40.86
CA SER A 3 -9.62 -14.10 -39.83
C SER A 3 -8.88 -12.84 -39.40
N GLY A 4 -9.55 -11.70 -39.50
CA GLY A 4 -9.16 -10.43 -38.90
C GLY A 4 -9.46 -10.39 -37.40
N ILE A 5 -8.66 -9.63 -36.66
CA ILE A 5 -8.94 -9.24 -35.29
C ILE A 5 -9.25 -7.75 -35.28
N HIS A 6 -10.49 -7.45 -34.87
CA HIS A 6 -11.08 -6.13 -34.74
C HIS A 6 -10.49 -5.37 -33.54
N ALA A 7 -10.21 -4.08 -33.76
CA ALA A 7 -10.02 -3.10 -32.71
C ALA A 7 -11.39 -2.66 -32.15
N TYR A 8 -11.54 -2.65 -30.82
CA TYR A 8 -12.65 -1.98 -30.13
C TYR A 8 -12.10 -0.86 -29.23
N LEU A 9 -12.23 0.38 -29.70
CA LEU A 9 -12.25 1.59 -28.89
C LEU A 9 -13.56 2.29 -29.25
N TRP A 10 -14.58 2.15 -28.41
CA TRP A 10 -15.84 2.87 -28.52
C TRP A 10 -15.87 3.98 -27.46
N HIS A 11 -15.67 5.20 -27.89
CA HIS A 11 -16.33 6.37 -27.32
C HIS A 11 -17.10 7.05 -28.45
N HIS A 12 -18.35 7.45 -28.19
CA HIS A 12 -19.25 8.02 -29.19
C HIS A 12 -18.70 9.34 -29.73
N TYR A 13 -18.34 9.37 -31.02
CA TYR A 13 -18.04 10.58 -31.77
C TYR A 13 -19.13 10.85 -32.80
N ARG A 14 -19.58 12.11 -32.91
CA ARG A 14 -20.47 12.57 -33.97
C ARG A 14 -19.60 13.20 -35.06
N LEU A 15 -19.28 12.46 -36.11
CA LEU A 15 -18.55 12.96 -37.28
C LEU A 15 -19.56 13.54 -38.28
N SER A 16 -19.31 14.76 -38.76
CA SER A 16 -20.09 15.39 -39.85
C SER A 16 -19.22 15.48 -41.11
N TYR A 17 -19.78 15.11 -42.26
CA TYR A 17 -19.07 15.01 -43.54
C TYR A 17 -19.25 16.27 -44.36
N LEU A 18 -18.17 16.88 -44.88
CA LEU A 18 -18.28 17.98 -45.85
C LEU A 18 -17.25 17.84 -46.97
N SER A 19 -17.79 17.57 -48.17
CA SER A 19 -17.22 17.64 -49.52
C SER A 19 -16.51 16.41 -50.12
N GLN A 20 -16.73 16.26 -51.44
CA GLN A 20 -16.31 15.20 -52.34
C GLN A 20 -15.24 15.75 -53.29
N THR A 21 -13.97 15.39 -53.09
CA THR A 21 -12.96 15.26 -54.15
C THR A 21 -11.95 14.18 -53.75
N ALA A 22 -11.42 13.46 -54.74
CA ALA A 22 -10.86 12.12 -54.56
C ALA A 22 -9.41 12.03 -54.03
N GLU A 23 -8.79 13.10 -53.55
CA GLU A 23 -7.36 13.10 -53.21
C GLU A 23 -7.00 13.44 -51.75
N GLU A 24 -7.91 13.96 -50.92
CA GLU A 24 -7.66 14.17 -49.49
C GLU A 24 -8.90 13.89 -48.64
N LYS A 25 -8.76 13.13 -47.55
CA LYS A 25 -9.82 12.94 -46.55
C LYS A 25 -9.43 13.67 -45.28
N THR A 26 -10.16 14.74 -44.97
CA THR A 26 -9.95 15.58 -43.79
C THR A 26 -11.06 15.30 -42.78
N PHE A 27 -10.69 14.96 -41.54
CA PHE A 27 -11.64 14.73 -40.45
C PHE A 27 -11.48 15.82 -39.38
N PHE A 28 -12.61 16.34 -38.89
CA PHE A 28 -12.68 17.28 -37.78
C PHE A 28 -13.48 16.66 -36.63
N GLY A 29 -13.00 16.81 -35.39
CA GLY A 29 -13.72 16.41 -34.19
C GLY A 29 -13.35 17.30 -33.00
N ASP A 30 -14.35 17.72 -32.23
CA ASP A 30 -14.19 18.52 -31.02
C ASP A 30 -14.02 17.63 -29.78
N ILE A 31 -13.04 17.94 -28.93
CA ILE A 31 -12.81 17.29 -27.64
C ILE A 31 -13.17 18.27 -26.53
N THR A 32 -14.16 17.94 -25.70
CA THR A 32 -14.57 18.75 -24.54
C THR A 32 -14.15 18.09 -23.23
N PHE A 33 -13.31 18.75 -22.43
CA PHE A 33 -13.09 18.41 -21.03
C PHE A 33 -14.01 19.26 -20.14
N ARG A 34 -14.53 18.69 -19.05
CA ARG A 34 -15.32 19.44 -18.04
C ARG A 34 -14.39 20.42 -17.33
N GLY A 35 -14.58 21.71 -17.62
CA GLY A 35 -13.84 22.85 -17.08
C GLY A 35 -13.49 23.80 -18.22
N GLN A 36 -13.97 25.03 -18.16
CA GLN A 36 -14.03 26.01 -19.26
C GLN A 36 -12.73 26.14 -20.09
N ALA A 37 -12.69 25.50 -21.26
CA ALA A 37 -11.98 25.95 -22.46
C ALA A 37 -12.39 25.06 -23.66
N ARG A 38 -12.85 25.66 -24.76
CA ARG A 38 -12.99 24.95 -26.05
C ARG A 38 -11.62 24.99 -26.74
N PHE A 39 -10.97 23.85 -26.89
CA PHE A 39 -9.74 23.75 -27.68
C PHE A 39 -10.08 23.48 -29.15
N GLY A 40 -9.36 24.15 -30.05
CA GLY A 40 -9.57 24.11 -31.49
C GLY A 40 -9.41 22.71 -32.09
N ALA A 41 -10.03 22.51 -33.25
CA ALA A 41 -10.15 21.22 -33.90
C ALA A 41 -8.81 20.61 -34.33
N VAL A 42 -8.68 19.29 -34.16
CA VAL A 42 -7.55 18.50 -34.66
C VAL A 42 -7.80 18.18 -36.13
N VAL A 43 -6.92 18.65 -37.02
CA VAL A 43 -6.94 18.30 -38.45
C VAL A 43 -5.96 17.15 -38.68
N VAL A 44 -6.48 15.99 -39.09
CA VAL A 44 -5.66 14.86 -39.52
C VAL A 44 -5.66 14.82 -41.05
N VAL A 45 -4.50 15.10 -41.65
CA VAL A 45 -4.31 14.98 -43.11
C VAL A 45 -3.50 13.73 -43.41
N PHE A 46 -4.03 12.87 -44.28
CA PHE A 46 -3.35 11.67 -44.77
C PHE A 46 -2.84 11.92 -46.20
N SER A 47 -1.53 11.95 -46.40
CA SER A 47 -0.92 12.01 -47.73
C SER A 47 -0.22 10.68 -48.07
N PRO A 48 -0.42 10.12 -49.28
CA PRO A 48 0.20 8.85 -49.66
C PRO A 48 1.67 9.02 -50.06
N LEU A 49 2.55 8.17 -49.54
CA LEU A 49 3.93 8.00 -49.99
C LEU A 49 4.06 6.67 -50.75
N TYR A 50 4.35 6.73 -52.04
CA TYR A 50 4.59 5.55 -52.85
C TYR A 50 6.08 5.19 -52.88
N LYS A 51 6.46 4.15 -52.13
CA LYS A 51 7.63 3.31 -52.42
C LYS A 51 7.23 1.85 -52.30
N SER A 52 7.34 1.13 -53.42
CA SER A 52 7.27 -0.33 -53.57
C SER A 52 6.34 -1.10 -52.61
N ARG A 53 5.11 -1.36 -53.07
CA ARG A 53 4.15 -2.40 -52.63
C ARG A 53 3.84 -2.58 -51.13
N GLN A 54 3.99 -1.54 -50.30
CA GLN A 54 3.21 -1.39 -49.06
C GLN A 54 2.74 0.06 -48.90
N ARG A 55 1.45 0.27 -48.60
CA ARG A 55 0.89 1.61 -48.29
C ARG A 55 1.31 2.00 -46.88
N ILE A 56 2.22 2.96 -46.76
CA ILE A 56 2.57 3.59 -45.48
C ILE A 56 1.97 4.99 -45.49
N TYR A 57 1.10 5.28 -44.52
CA TYR A 57 0.56 6.63 -44.32
C TYR A 57 1.46 7.39 -43.35
N ARG A 58 1.86 8.61 -43.72
CA ARG A 58 2.56 9.52 -42.82
C ARG A 58 1.52 10.35 -42.08
N VAL A 59 1.49 10.25 -40.75
CA VAL A 59 0.61 11.08 -39.92
C VAL A 59 1.34 12.38 -39.61
N HIS A 60 0.83 13.50 -40.13
CA HIS A 60 1.25 14.84 -39.72
C HIS A 60 0.27 15.34 -38.66
N LEU A 61 0.74 15.46 -37.41
CA LEU A 61 0.03 16.21 -36.36
C LEU A 61 0.40 17.69 -36.50
N GLY A 62 -0.41 18.43 -37.28
CA GLY A 62 -0.35 19.88 -37.34
C GLY A 62 -1.34 20.47 -36.34
N VAL A 63 -0.86 21.17 -35.31
CA VAL A 63 -1.71 21.98 -34.43
C VAL A 63 -1.78 23.38 -35.02
N SER A 64 -2.91 23.73 -35.63
CA SER A 64 -3.24 25.11 -35.98
C SER A 64 -3.88 25.76 -34.75
N MET A 65 -3.13 26.64 -34.07
CA MET A 65 -3.68 27.44 -32.97
C MET A 65 -4.12 28.80 -33.51
N SER A 66 -5.44 29.00 -33.67
CA SER A 66 -6.00 30.34 -33.67
C SER A 66 -6.12 30.81 -32.22
N PHE A 67 -5.28 31.75 -31.81
CA PHE A 67 -5.30 32.32 -30.47
C PHE A 67 -6.53 33.23 -30.32
N SER A 68 -7.50 32.83 -29.50
CA SER A 68 -8.33 33.80 -28.78
C SER A 68 -7.60 34.13 -27.48
N GLU A 69 -7.28 35.41 -27.28
CA GLU A 69 -6.52 35.93 -26.15
C GLU A 69 -7.20 35.64 -24.80
N SER A 70 -6.82 34.54 -24.18
CA SER A 70 -6.75 34.42 -22.73
C SER A 70 -5.39 33.79 -22.44
N TRP A 71 -4.38 34.64 -22.24
CA TRP A 71 -3.01 34.25 -21.92
C TRP A 71 -2.97 33.53 -20.57
N CYS A 72 -3.12 32.20 -20.57
CA CYS A 72 -2.54 31.41 -19.49
C CYS A 72 -1.03 31.41 -19.75
N PRO A 73 -0.20 32.04 -18.88
CA PRO A 73 1.24 32.03 -19.08
C PRO A 73 1.70 30.57 -19.14
N MET A 74 2.50 30.26 -20.16
CA MET A 74 3.11 28.95 -20.30
C MET A 74 3.85 28.62 -18.99
N PRO A 75 3.69 27.42 -18.40
CA PRO A 75 4.33 27.11 -17.12
C PRO A 75 5.84 27.37 -17.20
N GLN A 76 6.38 28.15 -16.26
CA GLN A 76 7.74 28.74 -16.30
C GLN A 76 8.89 27.73 -16.43
N PHE A 77 8.61 26.43 -16.31
CA PHE A 77 9.62 25.36 -16.36
C PHE A 77 9.32 24.29 -17.43
N LEU A 78 8.32 24.48 -18.30
CA LEU A 78 7.91 23.44 -19.25
C LEU A 78 9.02 23.10 -20.26
N ASP A 79 9.70 24.12 -20.76
CA ASP A 79 10.85 24.00 -21.65
C ASP A 79 12.01 23.21 -21.00
N SER A 80 12.37 23.59 -19.78
CA SER A 80 13.42 22.94 -18.99
C SER A 80 13.06 21.49 -18.66
N PHE A 81 11.80 21.22 -18.31
CA PHE A 81 11.28 19.87 -18.09
C PHE A 81 11.44 19.00 -19.34
N ILE A 82 11.07 19.50 -20.52
CA ILE A 82 11.17 18.74 -21.78
C ILE A 82 12.63 18.37 -22.08
N VAL A 83 13.56 19.30 -21.87
CA VAL A 83 15.00 19.04 -22.06
C VAL A 83 15.48 17.95 -21.11
N GLN A 84 15.16 18.04 -19.82
CA GLN A 84 15.55 17.05 -18.82
C GLN A 84 14.91 15.67 -19.07
N ALA A 85 13.61 15.64 -19.41
CA ALA A 85 12.92 14.39 -19.71
C ALA A 85 13.49 13.68 -20.93
N ARG A 86 13.96 14.42 -21.94
CA ARG A 86 14.66 13.84 -23.09
C ARG A 86 16.05 13.35 -22.73
N LEU A 87 16.80 14.13 -21.94
CA LEU A 87 18.15 13.77 -21.50
C LEU A 87 18.15 12.46 -20.69
N HIS A 88 17.15 12.26 -19.84
CA HIS A 88 17.04 11.09 -18.97
C HIS A 88 16.11 9.99 -19.52
N ARG A 89 15.70 10.04 -20.79
CA ARG A 89 14.68 9.14 -21.35
C ARG A 89 15.00 7.66 -21.15
N GLU A 90 16.20 7.22 -21.54
CA GLU A 90 16.58 5.81 -21.43
C GLU A 90 16.69 5.38 -19.97
N HIS A 91 17.29 6.20 -19.11
CA HIS A 91 17.34 5.92 -17.67
C HIS A 91 15.94 5.79 -17.06
N MET A 92 15.01 6.70 -17.36
CA MET A 92 13.62 6.62 -16.89
C MET A 92 12.93 5.37 -17.43
N ARG A 93 13.13 5.03 -18.72
CA ARG A 93 12.58 3.82 -19.33
C ARG A 93 13.09 2.57 -18.60
N ASP A 94 14.39 2.50 -18.32
CA ASP A 94 15.00 1.38 -17.60
C ASP A 94 14.44 1.28 -16.19
N GLN A 95 14.33 2.38 -15.43
CA GLN A 95 13.74 2.35 -14.09
C GLN A 95 12.27 1.91 -14.10
N LEU A 96 11.49 2.37 -15.08
CA LEU A 96 10.07 1.98 -15.24
C LEU A 96 9.89 0.55 -15.78
N ALA A 97 10.93 -0.02 -16.38
CA ALA A 97 10.97 -1.39 -16.89
C ALA A 97 11.64 -2.37 -15.92
N ARG A 98 12.36 -1.91 -14.89
CA ARG A 98 12.99 -2.76 -13.87
C ARG A 98 11.92 -3.56 -13.11
N GLY A 99 12.02 -4.89 -13.22
CA GLY A 99 11.24 -5.87 -12.46
C GLY A 99 9.74 -6.00 -12.76
N ARG A 100 9.15 -5.69 -13.91
CA ARG A 100 9.59 -6.05 -15.25
C ARG A 100 9.60 -7.55 -15.40
N GLU A 101 10.75 -8.05 -15.84
CA GLU A 101 10.99 -9.45 -16.15
C GLU A 101 12.15 -9.91 -15.30
N GLY A 102 12.04 -11.10 -14.74
CA GLY A 102 13.08 -11.71 -13.92
C GLY A 102 13.44 -13.11 -14.39
N PRO A 103 14.67 -13.57 -14.15
CA PRO A 103 15.08 -14.94 -14.45
C PRO A 103 14.22 -16.00 -13.73
N LEU A 104 13.56 -15.63 -12.62
CA LEU A 104 12.69 -16.50 -11.83
C LEU A 104 11.19 -16.39 -12.20
N ASP A 105 10.82 -15.63 -13.24
CA ASP A 105 9.41 -15.37 -13.58
C ASP A 105 8.59 -16.63 -13.78
N GLN A 106 9.14 -17.64 -14.46
CA GLN A 106 8.42 -18.87 -14.73
C GLN A 106 8.16 -19.67 -13.44
N GLU A 107 9.14 -19.73 -12.54
CA GLU A 107 9.01 -20.40 -11.24
C GLU A 107 8.01 -19.66 -10.35
N LEU A 108 8.12 -18.32 -10.27
CA LEU A 108 7.23 -17.48 -9.50
C LEU A 108 5.78 -17.53 -10.03
N LYS A 109 5.60 -17.59 -11.36
CA LYS A 109 4.30 -17.82 -12.00
C LYS A 109 3.71 -19.18 -11.63
N MET A 110 4.52 -20.24 -11.64
CA MET A 110 4.06 -21.58 -11.24
C MET A 110 3.66 -21.64 -9.77
N MET A 111 4.45 -21.01 -8.89
CA MET A 111 4.14 -20.96 -7.46
C MET A 111 2.88 -20.12 -7.18
N LEU A 112 2.73 -18.97 -7.84
CA LEU A 112 1.53 -18.14 -7.71
C LEU A 112 0.28 -18.91 -8.14
N ARG A 113 0.32 -19.62 -9.27
CA ARG A 113 -0.82 -20.44 -9.74
C ARG A 113 -1.25 -21.51 -8.74
N ARG A 114 -0.35 -22.04 -7.93
CA ARG A 114 -0.68 -23.04 -6.90
C ARG A 114 -1.41 -22.47 -5.70
N VAL A 115 -1.24 -21.17 -5.44
CA VAL A 115 -1.87 -20.48 -4.31
C VAL A 115 -2.97 -19.53 -4.75
N TRP A 116 -3.26 -19.45 -6.05
CA TRP A 116 -4.32 -18.60 -6.58
C TRP A 116 -5.64 -19.36 -6.62
N GLN A 117 -6.66 -18.75 -6.05
CA GLN A 117 -8.03 -19.27 -6.02
C GLN A 117 -8.91 -18.34 -6.85
N PRO A 118 -9.53 -18.83 -7.94
CA PRO A 118 -10.45 -18.03 -8.75
C PRO A 118 -11.65 -17.54 -7.92
N LEU A 119 -12.22 -16.39 -8.29
CA LEU A 119 -13.46 -15.94 -7.66
C LEU A 119 -14.65 -16.74 -8.18
N ASP A 120 -15.46 -17.27 -7.28
CA ASP A 120 -16.72 -17.92 -7.62
C ASP A 120 -17.73 -16.93 -8.20
N GLU A 121 -18.68 -17.41 -9.02
CA GLU A 121 -19.70 -16.53 -9.63
C GLU A 121 -20.74 -16.02 -8.62
N GLN A 122 -20.90 -16.70 -7.48
CA GLN A 122 -21.94 -16.36 -6.50
C GLN A 122 -21.52 -15.21 -5.59
N ILE A 123 -22.34 -14.16 -5.53
CA ILE A 123 -22.24 -13.09 -4.54
C ILE A 123 -23.41 -13.27 -3.58
N GLN A 124 -23.12 -13.50 -2.30
CA GLN A 124 -24.14 -13.45 -1.26
C GLN A 124 -24.36 -11.99 -0.78
N ASN A 125 -25.57 -11.70 -0.33
CA ASN A 125 -26.07 -10.34 -0.06
C ASN A 125 -25.82 -9.85 1.38
N GLU A 126 -25.79 -8.51 1.48
CA GLU A 126 -25.79 -7.62 2.66
C GLU A 126 -24.91 -8.03 3.86
N SER A 127 -23.69 -7.50 3.86
CA SER A 127 -22.83 -7.47 5.05
C SER A 127 -23.11 -6.23 5.90
N ASP A 128 -23.09 -6.39 7.23
CA ASP A 128 -23.06 -5.26 8.15
C ASP A 128 -21.64 -4.70 8.20
N VAL A 129 -21.43 -3.46 7.73
CA VAL A 129 -20.09 -2.91 7.50
C VAL A 129 -19.90 -1.57 8.20
N ILE A 130 -18.79 -1.47 8.92
CA ILE A 130 -18.22 -0.25 9.45
C ILE A 130 -17.02 0.11 8.58
N ALA A 131 -16.96 1.33 8.06
CA ALA A 131 -15.81 1.81 7.28
C ALA A 131 -15.18 3.03 7.96
N VAL A 132 -13.86 3.04 8.04
CA VAL A 132 -13.08 4.05 8.75
C VAL A 132 -11.97 4.60 7.86
N ASP A 133 -11.86 5.92 7.85
CA ASP A 133 -10.77 6.62 7.19
C ASP A 133 -10.44 7.93 7.93
N GLY A 134 -9.22 8.40 7.72
CA GLY A 134 -8.63 9.55 8.34
C GLY A 134 -8.23 10.62 7.33
N SER A 135 -8.11 11.85 7.79
CA SER A 135 -7.49 12.92 7.02
C SER A 135 -6.67 13.82 7.90
N ARG A 136 -5.69 14.48 7.28
CA ARG A 136 -4.79 15.40 7.97
C ARG A 136 -4.53 16.64 7.15
N ALA A 137 -4.26 17.73 7.85
CA ALA A 137 -3.68 18.94 7.30
C ALA A 137 -2.56 19.42 8.22
N ILE A 138 -1.48 19.92 7.63
CA ILE A 138 -0.35 20.53 8.33
C ILE A 138 -0.05 21.90 7.70
N ARG A 139 0.24 22.88 8.54
CA ARG A 139 0.59 24.24 8.16
C ARG A 139 1.83 24.70 8.93
N PRO A 140 2.98 24.84 8.25
CA PRO A 140 4.17 25.43 8.85
C PRO A 140 4.06 26.96 8.89
N PHE A 141 4.51 27.56 9.99
CA PHE A 141 4.63 29.01 10.16
C PHE A 141 6.10 29.46 10.14
N GLY A 142 6.34 30.73 9.82
CA GLY A 142 7.68 31.32 9.78
C GLY A 142 8.40 31.31 11.14
N THR A 143 7.67 31.14 12.25
CA THR A 143 8.22 30.98 13.60
C THR A 143 8.86 29.61 13.85
N GLY A 144 8.70 28.66 12.91
CA GLY A 144 9.06 27.25 13.11
C GLY A 144 7.98 26.43 13.83
N ALA A 145 6.81 27.03 14.12
CA ALA A 145 5.65 26.33 14.61
C ALA A 145 4.91 25.60 13.47
N PHE A 146 4.26 24.50 13.82
CA PHE A 146 3.38 23.73 12.94
C PHE A 146 2.00 23.69 13.58
N LEU A 147 0.96 24.13 12.87
CA LEU A 147 -0.43 23.79 13.18
C LEU A 147 -0.78 22.52 12.42
N TYR A 148 -1.45 21.60 13.08
CA TYR A 148 -2.03 20.45 12.41
C TYR A 148 -3.48 20.23 12.83
N VAL A 149 -4.22 19.67 11.88
CA VAL A 149 -5.58 19.19 12.07
C VAL A 149 -5.58 17.75 11.61
N VAL A 150 -6.00 16.85 12.48
CA VAL A 150 -6.16 15.44 12.17
C VAL A 150 -7.57 15.04 12.56
N ARG A 151 -8.28 14.35 11.69
CA ARG A 151 -9.63 13.86 11.98
C ARG A 151 -9.85 12.49 11.39
N ALA A 152 -10.73 11.73 12.00
CA ALA A 152 -11.19 10.45 11.49
C ALA A 152 -12.71 10.35 11.58
N LEU A 153 -13.27 9.52 10.70
CA LEU A 153 -14.69 9.23 10.63
C LEU A 153 -14.86 7.71 10.54
N ALA A 154 -15.76 7.17 11.35
CA ALA A 154 -16.30 5.83 11.15
C ALA A 154 -17.77 5.94 10.71
N LEU A 155 -18.12 5.20 9.66
CA LEU A 155 -19.46 5.11 9.11
C LEU A 155 -20.04 3.72 9.36
N HIS A 156 -21.21 3.66 9.99
CA HIS A 156 -22.01 2.44 10.13
C HIS A 156 -23.46 2.77 9.75
N GLY A 157 -23.91 2.30 8.58
CA GLY A 157 -25.20 2.72 8.00
C GLY A 157 -25.31 4.25 7.85
N SER A 158 -26.24 4.86 8.60
CA SER A 158 -26.42 6.32 8.69
C SER A 158 -25.65 6.99 9.83
N GLN A 159 -25.12 6.20 10.77
CA GLN A 159 -24.40 6.70 11.93
C GLN A 159 -23.00 7.18 11.57
N ARG A 160 -22.53 8.19 12.30
CA ARG A 160 -21.24 8.86 12.09
C ARG A 160 -20.55 9.04 13.43
N PHE A 161 -19.40 8.39 13.59
CA PHE A 161 -18.55 8.51 14.76
C PHE A 161 -17.32 9.34 14.38
N ARG A 162 -17.08 10.44 15.08
CA ARG A 162 -16.14 11.48 14.64
C ARG A 162 -15.11 11.73 15.72
N GLU A 163 -13.85 11.74 15.31
CA GLU A 163 -12.73 12.12 16.16
C GLU A 163 -11.94 13.23 15.47
N ILE A 164 -11.51 14.23 16.23
CA ILE A 164 -10.72 15.34 15.73
C ILE A 164 -9.71 15.77 16.79
N GLU A 165 -8.51 16.07 16.32
CA GLU A 165 -7.46 16.67 17.09
C GLU A 165 -6.91 17.88 16.32
N VAL A 166 -6.82 19.01 17.02
CA VAL A 166 -6.21 20.25 16.52
C VAL A 166 -5.23 20.71 17.56
N ASP A 167 -3.98 20.88 17.15
CA ASP A 167 -2.92 21.32 18.05
C ASP A 167 -1.77 21.95 17.26
N SER A 168 -0.85 22.57 17.98
CA SER A 168 0.36 23.14 17.41
C SER A 168 1.60 22.76 18.21
N PHE A 169 2.73 22.66 17.53
CA PHE A 169 4.00 22.41 18.19
C PHE A 169 5.13 23.13 17.45
N ILE A 170 6.22 23.39 18.16
CA ILE A 170 7.48 23.83 17.57
C ILE A 170 8.39 22.61 17.51
N SER A 171 9.03 22.38 16.37
CA SER A 171 9.95 21.25 16.23
C SER A 171 11.15 21.59 15.38
N ARG A 172 12.31 21.06 15.78
CA ARG A 172 13.56 21.06 15.00
C ARG A 172 13.75 19.76 14.21
N CYS A 173 12.78 18.86 14.29
CA CYS A 173 12.81 17.57 13.62
C CYS A 173 12.78 17.71 12.10
N LYS A 174 13.23 16.65 11.43
CA LYS A 174 13.13 16.59 9.97
C LYS A 174 11.66 16.46 9.56
N LYS A 175 11.35 16.87 8.33
CA LYS A 175 9.98 16.81 7.79
C LYS A 175 9.40 15.40 7.83
N GLU A 176 10.24 14.38 7.66
CA GLU A 176 9.84 12.97 7.68
C GLU A 176 9.39 12.52 9.08
N GLU A 177 10.06 12.98 10.13
CA GLU A 177 9.71 12.70 11.53
C GLU A 177 8.39 13.38 11.91
N ILE A 178 8.21 14.63 11.46
CA ILE A 178 6.95 15.37 11.62
C ILE A 178 5.81 14.65 10.90
N ASN A 179 6.02 14.25 9.64
CA ASN A 179 5.01 13.51 8.88
C ASN A 179 4.64 12.20 9.56
N THR A 180 5.64 11.45 10.05
CA THR A 180 5.42 10.22 10.81
C THR A 180 4.58 10.48 12.06
N PHE A 181 4.86 11.55 12.79
CA PHE A 181 4.03 11.95 13.94
C PHE A 181 2.58 12.19 13.56
N ILE A 182 2.33 13.03 12.55
CA ILE A 182 0.96 13.34 12.13
C ILE A 182 0.25 12.09 11.60
N GLU A 183 0.94 11.21 10.87
CA GLU A 183 0.39 9.93 10.40
C GLU A 183 -0.03 9.03 11.57
N ARG A 184 0.81 8.89 12.60
CA ARG A 184 0.45 8.12 13.81
C ARG A 184 -0.69 8.74 14.59
N THR A 185 -0.78 10.07 14.65
CA THR A 185 -1.92 10.75 15.26
C THR A 185 -3.21 10.51 14.46
N MET A 186 -3.14 10.46 13.12
CA MET A 186 -4.29 10.15 12.26
C MET A 186 -4.79 8.72 12.45
N GLU A 187 -3.88 7.75 12.41
CA GLU A 187 -4.21 6.36 12.71
C GLU A 187 -4.76 6.19 14.14
N LEU A 188 -4.27 6.96 15.13
CA LEU A 188 -4.84 6.99 16.49
C LEU A 188 -6.29 7.50 16.48
N MET A 189 -6.60 8.58 15.75
CA MET A 189 -7.98 9.06 15.61
C MET A 189 -8.88 8.03 14.92
N GLU A 190 -8.37 7.33 13.91
CA GLU A 190 -9.10 6.23 13.24
C GLU A 190 -9.43 5.11 14.23
N PHE A 191 -8.48 4.70 15.08
CA PHE A 191 -8.75 3.67 16.10
C PHE A 191 -9.81 4.11 17.11
N LYS A 192 -9.78 5.38 17.53
CA LYS A 192 -10.78 5.93 18.45
C LYS A 192 -12.18 5.96 17.82
N ALA A 193 -12.30 6.44 16.59
CA ALA A 193 -13.57 6.47 15.86
C ALA A 193 -14.10 5.05 15.58
N ALA A 194 -13.21 4.12 15.21
CA ALA A 194 -13.54 2.71 15.01
C ALA A 194 -14.03 2.06 16.31
N LEU A 195 -13.37 2.33 17.43
CA LEU A 195 -13.75 1.79 18.73
C LEU A 195 -15.15 2.26 19.15
N GLN A 196 -15.45 3.55 18.98
CA GLN A 196 -16.81 4.08 19.24
C GLN A 196 -17.87 3.37 18.39
N ALA A 197 -17.59 3.16 17.11
CA ALA A 197 -18.52 2.47 16.20
C ALA A 197 -18.75 1.01 16.65
N VAL A 198 -17.67 0.26 16.91
CA VAL A 198 -17.73 -1.15 17.33
C VAL A 198 -18.42 -1.33 18.69
N GLU A 199 -18.27 -0.36 19.60
CA GLU A 199 -18.90 -0.42 20.91
C GLU A 199 -20.36 0.03 20.92
N SER A 200 -20.87 0.60 19.83
CA SER A 200 -22.28 0.95 19.69
C SER A 200 -23.19 -0.30 19.74
N ASN A 201 -24.43 -0.10 20.15
CA ASN A 201 -25.40 -1.20 20.29
C ASN A 201 -26.04 -1.63 18.96
N GLU A 202 -25.78 -0.91 17.87
CA GLU A 202 -26.37 -1.19 16.54
C GLU A 202 -25.56 -2.21 15.73
N VAL A 203 -24.29 -2.40 16.07
CA VAL A 203 -23.39 -3.33 15.36
C VAL A 203 -23.78 -4.77 15.66
N LYS A 204 -24.06 -5.53 14.60
CA LYS A 204 -24.42 -6.95 14.72
C LYS A 204 -23.16 -7.80 14.90
N ARG A 205 -23.31 -8.93 15.58
CA ARG A 205 -22.28 -9.98 15.58
C ARG A 205 -22.11 -10.49 14.14
N GLY A 206 -20.87 -10.66 13.69
CA GLY A 206 -20.54 -10.98 12.31
C GLY A 206 -20.39 -9.74 11.39
N ALA A 207 -20.45 -8.53 11.93
CA ALA A 207 -20.14 -7.33 11.16
C ALA A 207 -18.65 -7.25 10.77
N PHE A 208 -18.35 -6.46 9.74
CA PHE A 208 -17.01 -6.20 9.27
C PHE A 208 -16.60 -4.76 9.59
N LEU A 209 -15.37 -4.58 10.07
CA LEU A 209 -14.74 -3.29 10.23
C LEU A 209 -13.62 -3.14 9.19
N LEU A 210 -13.78 -2.20 8.27
CA LEU A 210 -12.80 -1.85 7.24
C LEU A 210 -12.02 -0.62 7.67
N ILE A 211 -10.69 -0.73 7.67
CA ILE A 211 -9.75 0.36 7.86
C ILE A 211 -8.91 0.51 6.59
N ASP A 212 -8.77 1.73 6.06
CA ASP A 212 -7.85 1.98 4.95
C ASP A 212 -6.38 1.88 5.42
N GLY A 213 -5.64 0.95 4.84
CA GLY A 213 -4.24 0.69 5.17
C GLY A 213 -3.97 -0.66 5.86
N SER A 214 -2.68 -0.95 6.06
CA SER A 214 -2.21 -2.25 6.53
C SER A 214 -2.26 -2.36 8.05
N LEU A 215 -2.97 -3.37 8.57
CA LEU A 215 -2.95 -3.70 10.00
C LEU A 215 -1.57 -4.16 10.44
N TYR A 216 -0.88 -4.94 9.61
CA TYR A 216 0.46 -5.43 9.89
C TYR A 216 1.46 -4.27 10.02
N GLY A 217 1.45 -3.32 9.08
CA GLY A 217 2.31 -2.14 9.13
C GLY A 217 2.08 -1.29 10.39
N ARG A 218 0.82 -1.19 10.82
CA ARG A 218 0.40 -0.51 12.07
C ARG A 218 0.87 -1.24 13.33
N MET A 219 0.84 -2.58 13.35
CA MET A 219 1.33 -3.41 14.48
C MET A 219 2.85 -3.44 14.58
N MET A 220 3.57 -3.27 13.46
CA MET A 220 5.04 -3.27 13.41
C MET A 220 5.68 -1.93 13.82
N ALA A 221 4.86 -0.91 14.12
CA ALA A 221 5.33 0.30 14.76
C ALA A 221 5.82 -0.05 16.18
N LEU A 222 7.04 0.36 16.54
CA LEU A 222 7.58 0.02 17.87
C LEU A 222 7.13 1.06 18.90
N PRO A 223 6.70 0.64 20.10
CA PRO A 223 6.34 1.57 21.18
C PRO A 223 7.62 2.25 21.69
N ARG A 224 7.81 3.52 21.34
CA ARG A 224 8.92 4.37 21.81
C ARG A 224 8.52 5.84 21.72
N ASP A 225 9.32 6.72 22.31
CA ASP A 225 9.12 8.17 22.23
C ASP A 225 8.91 8.64 20.79
N MET A 226 7.91 9.52 20.63
CA MET A 226 7.82 10.36 19.45
C MET A 226 8.82 11.52 19.52
N PRO A 227 9.28 12.02 18.37
CA PRO A 227 10.32 13.05 18.34
C PRO A 227 9.80 14.46 18.71
N ILE A 228 8.47 14.63 18.84
CA ILE A 228 7.82 15.91 19.12
C ILE A 228 7.74 16.17 20.62
N GLU A 229 8.32 17.27 21.07
CA GLU A 229 8.29 17.72 22.47
C GLU A 229 6.85 18.01 22.94
N GLY A 230 6.54 17.64 24.18
CA GLY A 230 5.19 17.71 24.76
C GLY A 230 4.23 16.64 24.25
N ARG A 231 4.61 15.88 23.21
CA ARG A 231 3.79 14.83 22.58
C ARG A 231 4.56 13.50 22.48
N ARG A 232 5.55 13.29 23.33
CA ARG A 232 6.43 12.11 23.23
C ARG A 232 5.72 10.80 23.54
N ALA A 233 4.69 10.86 24.38
CA ALA A 233 3.87 9.72 24.76
C ALA A 233 2.87 9.25 23.68
N THR A 234 2.74 9.93 22.54
CA THR A 234 1.69 9.62 21.55
C THR A 234 1.74 8.18 21.03
N MET A 235 2.91 7.55 20.91
CA MET A 235 2.97 6.12 20.53
C MET A 235 2.41 5.17 21.59
N LEU A 236 2.44 5.56 22.86
CA LEU A 236 1.81 4.78 23.91
C LEU A 236 0.29 4.81 23.77
N GLU A 237 -0.29 6.01 23.54
CA GLU A 237 -1.72 6.18 23.29
C GLU A 237 -2.19 5.46 22.02
N TYR A 238 -1.36 5.50 20.97
CA TYR A 238 -1.55 4.74 19.74
C TYR A 238 -1.69 3.24 20.02
N MET A 239 -0.73 2.65 20.75
CA MET A 239 -0.73 1.22 21.05
C MET A 239 -1.87 0.83 21.98
N GLU A 240 -2.19 1.67 22.96
CA GLU A 240 -3.30 1.45 23.87
C GLU A 240 -4.64 1.43 23.11
N SER A 241 -4.87 2.40 22.22
CA SER A 241 -6.10 2.50 21.44
C SER A 241 -6.22 1.34 20.45
N TYR A 242 -5.12 0.95 19.80
CA TYR A 242 -5.13 -0.20 18.90
C TYR A 242 -5.42 -1.51 19.65
N SER A 243 -4.80 -1.71 20.82
CA SER A 243 -5.07 -2.85 21.71
C SER A 243 -6.53 -2.93 22.11
N LYS A 244 -7.13 -1.78 22.48
CA LYS A 244 -8.54 -1.67 22.84
C LYS A 244 -9.45 -2.04 21.67
N LEU A 245 -9.15 -1.53 20.46
CA LEU A 245 -9.89 -1.85 19.25
C LEU A 245 -9.84 -3.36 18.94
N LEU A 246 -8.65 -3.98 18.94
CA LEU A 246 -8.50 -5.42 18.69
C LEU A 246 -9.33 -6.25 19.68
N LYS A 247 -9.27 -5.91 20.97
CA LYS A 247 -10.05 -6.59 22.02
C LYS A 247 -11.56 -6.37 21.85
N ALA A 248 -11.98 -5.15 21.48
CA ALA A 248 -13.39 -4.83 21.26
C ALA A 248 -13.96 -5.61 20.06
N CYS A 249 -13.23 -5.66 18.95
CA CYS A 249 -13.63 -6.43 17.77
C CYS A 249 -13.75 -7.93 18.10
N ARG A 250 -12.73 -8.52 18.75
CA ARG A 250 -12.77 -9.93 19.16
C ARG A 250 -13.95 -10.22 20.10
N ARG A 251 -14.19 -9.35 21.09
CA ARG A 251 -15.30 -9.48 22.06
C ARG A 251 -16.68 -9.37 21.41
N ARG A 252 -16.85 -8.45 20.45
CA ARG A 252 -18.13 -8.21 19.75
C ARG A 252 -18.36 -9.18 18.58
N GLY A 253 -17.36 -9.99 18.21
CA GLY A 253 -17.40 -10.84 17.04
C GLY A 253 -17.48 -10.02 15.75
N VAL A 254 -16.70 -8.94 15.67
CA VAL A 254 -16.54 -8.10 14.48
C VAL A 254 -15.25 -8.48 13.78
N THR A 255 -15.31 -8.79 12.49
CA THR A 255 -14.16 -9.13 11.66
C THR A 255 -13.42 -7.85 11.27
N LEU A 256 -12.19 -7.68 11.75
CA LEU A 256 -11.37 -6.50 11.44
C LEU A 256 -10.54 -6.75 10.18
N LEU A 257 -10.64 -5.84 9.21
CA LEU A 257 -9.92 -5.89 7.94
C LEU A 257 -9.18 -4.57 7.68
N GLY A 258 -7.88 -4.68 7.44
CA GLY A 258 -7.11 -3.61 6.79
C GLY A 258 -7.15 -3.82 5.28
N VAL A 259 -7.56 -2.80 4.54
CA VAL A 259 -7.67 -2.84 3.08
C VAL A 259 -6.66 -1.86 2.52
N SER A 260 -5.69 -2.34 1.74
CA SER A 260 -4.64 -1.48 1.14
C SER A 260 -4.62 -1.62 -0.37
N LYS A 261 -4.81 -0.50 -1.07
CA LYS A 261 -4.55 -0.39 -2.52
C LYS A 261 -3.06 -0.09 -2.78
N ASP A 262 -2.55 -0.51 -3.93
CA ASP A 262 -1.18 -0.22 -4.39
C ASP A 262 -0.08 -0.62 -3.40
N SER A 263 -0.31 -1.72 -2.67
CA SER A 263 0.60 -2.16 -1.62
C SER A 263 1.97 -2.50 -2.20
N ARG A 264 3.03 -1.94 -1.61
CA ARG A 264 4.43 -2.31 -1.92
C ARG A 264 4.88 -3.58 -1.19
N ALA A 265 3.93 -4.35 -0.65
CA ALA A 265 4.22 -5.57 0.07
C ALA A 265 4.79 -6.63 -0.88
N CYS A 266 5.66 -7.47 -0.33
CA CYS A 266 6.34 -8.54 -1.05
C CYS A 266 6.16 -9.88 -0.32
N PHE A 267 5.15 -10.03 0.54
CA PHE A 267 5.08 -11.19 1.46
C PHE A 267 4.85 -12.52 0.75
N ILE A 268 4.07 -12.54 -0.33
CA ILE A 268 3.88 -13.76 -1.14
C ILE A 268 5.16 -14.07 -1.90
N ARG A 269 5.75 -13.04 -2.53
CA ARG A 269 7.02 -13.18 -3.25
C ARG A 269 8.13 -13.68 -2.32
N ASP A 270 8.33 -13.03 -1.18
CA ASP A 270 9.38 -13.36 -0.22
C ASP A 270 9.15 -14.77 0.34
N TYR A 271 7.90 -15.18 0.58
CA TYR A 271 7.57 -16.56 0.91
C TYR A 271 7.98 -17.55 -0.20
N PHE A 272 7.75 -17.23 -1.48
CA PHE A 272 8.19 -18.08 -2.59
C PHE A 272 9.71 -18.17 -2.70
N LEU A 273 10.39 -17.03 -2.58
CA LEU A 273 11.84 -16.97 -2.59
C LEU A 273 12.43 -17.75 -1.40
N ASP A 274 11.78 -17.72 -0.23
CA ASP A 274 12.19 -18.50 0.94
C ASP A 274 12.12 -20.01 0.63
N GLN A 275 11.06 -20.47 -0.05
CA GLN A 275 10.97 -21.87 -0.46
C GLN A 275 12.05 -22.26 -1.47
N MET A 276 12.23 -21.45 -2.52
CA MET A 276 13.25 -21.68 -3.55
C MET A 276 14.66 -21.73 -2.94
N MET A 277 14.96 -20.80 -2.05
CA MET A 277 16.26 -20.72 -1.41
C MET A 277 16.50 -21.86 -0.44
N ASN A 278 15.50 -22.24 0.37
CA ASN A 278 15.63 -23.39 1.27
C ASN A 278 15.85 -24.70 0.50
N GLU A 279 15.24 -24.86 -0.68
CA GLU A 279 15.51 -25.97 -1.59
C GLU A 279 16.95 -25.92 -2.12
N GLU A 280 17.41 -24.75 -2.56
CA GLU A 280 18.76 -24.57 -3.07
C GLU A 280 19.83 -24.83 -2.00
N LEU A 281 19.65 -24.32 -0.78
CA LEU A 281 20.55 -24.56 0.34
C LEU A 281 20.62 -26.06 0.71
N ARG A 282 19.51 -26.80 0.62
CA ARG A 282 19.52 -28.26 0.81
C ARG A 282 20.36 -28.95 -0.26
N ASN A 283 20.26 -28.54 -1.52
CA ASN A 283 21.07 -29.10 -2.62
C ASN A 283 22.56 -28.78 -2.46
N LEU A 284 22.89 -27.59 -1.93
CA LEU A 284 24.26 -27.14 -1.69
C LEU A 284 24.92 -27.75 -0.45
N SER A 285 24.13 -28.30 0.48
CA SER A 285 24.64 -28.83 1.77
C SER A 285 25.73 -29.89 1.65
N SER A 286 25.81 -30.59 0.52
CA SER A 286 26.85 -31.59 0.22
C SER A 286 28.13 -31.00 -0.40
N ARG A 287 28.10 -29.74 -0.82
CA ARG A 287 29.15 -29.09 -1.64
C ARG A 287 29.72 -27.82 -1.01
N VAL A 288 29.02 -27.24 -0.04
CA VAL A 288 29.37 -26.02 0.67
C VAL A 288 29.47 -26.33 2.16
N GLU A 289 30.46 -25.73 2.84
CA GLU A 289 30.64 -25.92 4.28
C GLU A 289 29.37 -25.52 5.06
N SER A 290 28.99 -26.31 6.08
CA SER A 290 27.77 -26.07 6.88
C SER A 290 27.74 -24.66 7.50
N ARG A 291 28.91 -24.12 7.88
CA ARG A 291 29.03 -22.75 8.40
C ARG A 291 28.66 -21.69 7.37
N ASP A 292 29.04 -21.90 6.10
CA ASP A 292 28.75 -20.98 5.01
C ASP A 292 27.28 -21.09 4.57
N ILE A 293 26.69 -22.29 4.62
CA ILE A 293 25.24 -22.49 4.45
C ILE A 293 24.45 -21.72 5.51
N GLU A 294 24.82 -21.85 6.78
CA GLU A 294 24.13 -21.12 7.85
C GLU A 294 24.30 -19.61 7.71
N ARG A 295 25.46 -19.16 7.21
CA ARG A 295 25.70 -17.76 6.89
C ARG A 295 24.79 -17.27 5.76
N LEU A 296 24.64 -18.03 4.67
CA LEU A 296 23.70 -17.70 3.60
C LEU A 296 22.27 -17.59 4.12
N LYS A 297 21.85 -18.54 4.98
CA LYS A 297 20.54 -18.50 5.61
C LYS A 297 20.35 -17.25 6.48
N SER A 298 21.34 -16.89 7.30
CA SER A 298 21.26 -15.69 8.15
C SER A 298 21.17 -14.39 7.33
N LEU A 299 21.82 -14.31 6.17
CA LEU A 299 21.78 -13.12 5.32
C LEU A 299 20.37 -12.81 4.84
N LEU A 300 19.57 -13.86 4.61
CA LEU A 300 18.20 -13.75 4.11
C LEU A 300 17.24 -13.36 5.23
N GLU A 301 17.39 -13.98 6.40
CA GLU A 301 16.60 -13.62 7.59
C GLU A 301 16.89 -12.17 8.06
N GLU A 302 18.06 -11.63 7.73
CA GLU A 302 18.48 -10.25 8.03
C GLU A 302 18.29 -9.28 6.85
N SER A 303 17.97 -9.77 5.64
CA SER A 303 17.86 -8.96 4.43
C SER A 303 16.59 -8.09 4.43
N ASN A 304 16.70 -6.92 5.05
CA ASN A 304 15.90 -5.73 4.73
C ASN A 304 16.72 -4.73 3.88
N GLY A 305 17.57 -5.23 2.98
CA GLY A 305 18.27 -4.39 2.00
C GLY A 305 19.48 -3.58 2.52
N GLU A 306 20.19 -4.04 3.55
CA GLU A 306 21.46 -3.40 3.96
C GLU A 306 22.64 -3.89 3.11
N GLY A 307 23.46 -2.95 2.60
CA GLY A 307 24.62 -3.24 1.73
C GLY A 307 25.68 -4.18 2.33
N ARG A 308 25.66 -4.42 3.65
CA ARG A 308 26.49 -5.44 4.30
C ARG A 308 26.15 -6.85 3.84
N SER A 309 24.88 -7.15 3.55
CA SER A 309 24.47 -8.48 3.11
C SER A 309 25.02 -8.81 1.72
N GLN A 310 25.13 -7.80 0.87
CA GLN A 310 25.66 -7.95 -0.49
C GLN A 310 27.15 -8.27 -0.49
N THR A 311 27.97 -7.54 0.28
CA THR A 311 29.42 -7.83 0.38
C THR A 311 29.68 -9.23 0.94
N VAL A 312 28.90 -9.66 1.94
CA VAL A 312 29.06 -11.02 2.49
C VAL A 312 28.67 -12.08 1.44
N PHE A 313 27.59 -11.86 0.70
CA PHE A 313 27.17 -12.75 -0.37
C PHE A 313 28.22 -12.85 -1.50
N GLU A 314 28.78 -11.71 -1.94
CA GLU A 314 29.83 -11.66 -2.96
C GLU A 314 31.09 -12.43 -2.54
N ASN A 315 31.50 -12.32 -1.27
CA ASN A 315 32.62 -13.10 -0.74
C ASN A 315 32.35 -14.61 -0.76
N LEU A 316 31.13 -15.04 -0.45
CA LEU A 316 30.74 -16.44 -0.52
C LEU A 316 30.68 -16.94 -1.97
N LYS A 317 30.14 -16.12 -2.89
CA LYS A 317 30.14 -16.40 -4.34
C LYS A 317 31.57 -16.55 -4.88
N ALA A 318 32.51 -15.73 -4.44
CA ALA A 318 33.92 -15.86 -4.80
C ALA A 318 34.57 -17.14 -4.25
N LYS A 319 34.15 -17.62 -3.07
CA LYS A 319 34.61 -18.90 -2.48
C LYS A 319 34.04 -20.12 -3.22
N TYR A 320 32.81 -20.03 -3.73
CA TYR A 320 32.10 -21.14 -4.40
C TYR A 320 31.53 -20.75 -5.78
N PRO A 321 32.37 -20.36 -6.76
CA PRO A 321 31.93 -19.77 -8.01
C PRO A 321 31.13 -20.71 -8.91
N LEU A 322 31.29 -22.03 -8.77
CA LEU A 322 30.60 -23.03 -9.59
C LEU A 322 29.25 -23.47 -9.02
N PHE A 323 28.92 -23.06 -7.79
CA PHE A 323 27.78 -23.63 -7.06
C PHE A 323 26.74 -22.60 -6.64
N LEU A 324 27.08 -21.31 -6.58
CA LEU A 324 26.19 -20.28 -6.04
C LEU A 324 25.43 -19.47 -7.10
N ASP A 325 25.44 -19.87 -8.37
CA ASP A 325 24.76 -19.11 -9.43
C ASP A 325 23.24 -19.01 -9.21
N ARG A 326 22.57 -20.12 -8.90
CA ARG A 326 21.12 -20.10 -8.62
C ARG A 326 20.81 -19.37 -7.32
N ALA A 327 21.59 -19.61 -6.26
CA ALA A 327 21.47 -18.86 -5.01
C ALA A 327 21.66 -17.34 -5.24
N ALA A 328 22.56 -16.94 -6.14
CA ALA A 328 22.79 -15.55 -6.51
C ALA A 328 21.57 -14.96 -7.23
N THR A 329 20.99 -15.71 -8.17
CA THR A 329 19.76 -15.28 -8.86
C THR A 329 18.61 -15.07 -7.87
N ILE A 330 18.42 -15.98 -6.90
CA ILE A 330 17.38 -15.83 -5.88
C ILE A 330 17.68 -14.63 -4.96
N PHE A 331 18.93 -14.47 -4.54
CA PHE A 331 19.35 -13.35 -3.70
C PHE A 331 19.17 -11.99 -4.41
N GLU A 332 19.51 -11.89 -5.69
CA GLU A 332 19.26 -10.71 -6.52
C GLU A 332 17.77 -10.39 -6.63
N GLU A 333 16.90 -11.40 -6.71
CA GLU A 333 15.45 -11.21 -6.71
C GLU A 333 14.91 -10.71 -5.37
N TYR A 334 15.47 -11.13 -4.22
CA TYR A 334 15.15 -10.53 -2.91
C TYR A 334 15.51 -9.04 -2.85
N LEU A 335 16.66 -8.66 -3.43
CA LEU A 335 17.10 -7.27 -3.50
C LEU A 335 16.29 -6.45 -4.52
N SER A 336 15.55 -7.11 -5.41
CA SER A 336 14.69 -6.44 -6.38
C SER A 336 13.49 -5.81 -5.68
N ALA A 337 13.10 -4.60 -6.09
CA ALA A 337 12.00 -3.85 -5.51
C ALA A 337 10.63 -4.23 -6.12
N ARG A 338 10.41 -5.50 -6.49
CA ARG A 338 9.18 -5.96 -7.16
C ARG A 338 8.10 -6.40 -6.15
N PRO A 339 7.00 -5.65 -5.99
CA PRO A 339 5.93 -6.00 -5.07
C PRO A 339 4.99 -7.09 -5.62
N ASP A 340 4.25 -7.72 -4.70
CA ASP A 340 3.29 -8.79 -4.99
C ASP A 340 2.23 -8.36 -6.01
N HIS A 341 1.74 -7.10 -5.94
CA HIS A 341 0.73 -6.62 -6.88
C HIS A 341 1.22 -6.63 -8.34
N GLN A 342 2.52 -6.38 -8.59
CA GLN A 342 3.09 -6.45 -9.94
C GLN A 342 3.17 -7.90 -10.43
N MET A 343 3.48 -8.84 -9.53
CA MET A 343 3.47 -10.26 -9.86
C MET A 343 2.06 -10.74 -10.22
N ILE A 344 1.05 -10.37 -9.43
CA ILE A 344 -0.34 -10.75 -9.66
C ILE A 344 -0.84 -10.19 -11.00
N LEU A 345 -0.63 -8.89 -11.26
CA LEU A 345 -1.03 -8.26 -12.53
C LEU A 345 -0.35 -8.87 -13.77
N ARG A 346 0.85 -9.42 -13.62
CA ARG A 346 1.62 -10.02 -14.74
C ARG A 346 1.26 -11.49 -14.97
N PHE A 347 0.98 -12.23 -13.90
CA PHE A 347 0.93 -13.70 -13.94
C PHE A 347 -0.48 -14.30 -13.83
N CYS A 348 -1.45 -13.53 -13.31
CA CYS A 348 -2.83 -13.96 -13.21
C CYS A 348 -3.62 -13.54 -14.45
N ASP A 349 -4.34 -14.50 -15.02
CA ASP A 349 -5.14 -14.32 -16.23
C ASP A 349 -6.67 -14.21 -15.91
N GLU A 350 -7.05 -14.33 -14.64
CA GLU A 350 -8.44 -14.24 -14.16
C GLU A 350 -8.55 -13.57 -12.76
N PRO A 351 -9.71 -12.97 -12.40
CA PRO A 351 -9.99 -12.50 -11.04
C PRO A 351 -9.92 -13.64 -10.02
N GLY A 352 -9.44 -13.33 -8.82
CA GLY A 352 -9.14 -14.34 -7.80
C GLY A 352 -8.51 -13.75 -6.56
N TYR A 353 -8.04 -14.61 -5.68
CA TYR A 353 -7.30 -14.23 -4.48
C TYR A 353 -6.17 -15.23 -4.20
N THR A 354 -5.17 -14.81 -3.46
CA THR A 354 -4.12 -15.72 -2.99
C THR A 354 -4.58 -16.46 -1.73
N CYS A 355 -4.03 -17.64 -1.46
CA CYS A 355 -4.11 -18.25 -0.13
C CYS A 355 -3.63 -17.27 0.95
N ALA A 356 -4.21 -17.40 2.14
CA ALA A 356 -3.82 -16.65 3.32
C ALA A 356 -2.38 -16.98 3.73
N LEU A 357 -1.61 -15.96 4.12
CA LEU A 357 -0.27 -16.11 4.69
C LEU A 357 -0.24 -15.54 6.11
N CYS A 358 0.21 -16.33 7.08
CA CYS A 358 0.59 -15.83 8.41
C CYS A 358 1.97 -15.18 8.33
N HIS A 359 2.11 -13.95 8.81
CA HIS A 359 3.40 -13.27 8.79
C HIS A 359 4.25 -13.60 10.01
N ARG A 360 5.50 -14.01 9.77
CA ARG A 360 6.56 -13.83 10.76
C ARG A 360 7.02 -12.35 10.77
N PRO A 361 7.08 -11.69 11.94
CA PRO A 361 7.73 -10.39 12.04
C PRO A 361 9.23 -10.45 11.70
N PRO A 362 9.80 -9.40 11.09
CA PRO A 362 11.23 -9.30 10.87
C PRO A 362 12.04 -9.50 12.16
N LEU A 363 13.16 -10.21 12.08
CA LEU A 363 13.98 -10.54 13.24
C LEU A 363 14.43 -9.31 14.04
N ASN A 364 14.77 -8.23 13.35
CA ASN A 364 15.15 -6.97 14.01
C ASN A 364 14.01 -6.38 14.85
N LYS A 365 12.75 -6.54 14.42
CA LYS A 365 11.56 -6.13 15.18
C LYS A 365 11.32 -7.04 16.37
N ILE A 366 11.44 -8.36 16.20
CA ILE A 366 11.37 -9.33 17.30
C ILE A 366 12.44 -9.00 18.36
N ARG A 367 13.69 -8.79 17.94
CA ARG A 367 14.81 -8.41 18.84
C ARG A 367 14.53 -7.10 19.58
N GLN A 368 13.92 -6.11 18.93
CA GLN A 368 13.60 -4.82 19.54
C GLN A 368 12.45 -4.89 20.55
N ILE A 369 11.43 -5.74 20.33
CA ILE A 369 10.30 -5.88 21.27
C ILE A 369 10.54 -6.90 22.38
N THR A 370 11.46 -7.86 22.19
CA THR A 370 11.79 -8.90 23.18
C THR A 370 12.06 -8.36 24.59
N PRO A 371 12.79 -7.24 24.78
CA PRO A 371 12.99 -6.68 26.11
C PRO A 371 11.69 -6.21 26.77
N ALA A 372 10.71 -5.72 26.01
CA ALA A 372 9.39 -5.35 26.55
C ALA A 372 8.63 -6.56 27.13
N ARG A 373 8.81 -7.76 26.56
CA ARG A 373 8.23 -9.00 27.09
C ARG A 373 8.91 -9.48 28.36
N ARG A 374 10.24 -9.30 28.47
CA ARG A 374 11.04 -9.79 29.61
C ARG A 374 11.00 -8.86 30.82
N ASN A 375 11.16 -7.57 30.58
CA ASN A 375 11.15 -6.53 31.60
C ASN A 375 10.51 -5.25 31.02
N PRO A 376 9.18 -5.13 31.05
CA PRO A 376 8.47 -4.00 30.46
C PRO A 376 8.84 -2.67 31.12
N GLU A 377 9.10 -2.64 32.43
CA GLU A 377 9.51 -1.43 33.15
C GLU A 377 10.85 -0.89 32.61
N ALA A 378 11.87 -1.75 32.54
CA ALA A 378 13.17 -1.36 31.99
C ALA A 378 13.07 -0.93 30.51
N TYR A 379 12.18 -1.56 29.73
CA TYR A 379 11.92 -1.14 28.36
C TYR A 379 11.34 0.28 28.30
N VAL A 380 10.40 0.62 29.19
CA VAL A 380 9.80 1.96 29.29
C VAL A 380 10.88 3.00 29.62
N GLU A 381 11.68 2.73 30.65
CA GLU A 381 12.79 3.62 31.05
C GLU A 381 13.79 3.86 29.92
N GLN A 382 14.03 2.86 29.07
CA GLN A 382 14.96 2.97 27.96
C GLN A 382 14.38 3.69 26.73
N ASN A 383 13.12 3.43 26.39
CA ASN A 383 12.52 3.84 25.11
C ASN A 383 11.56 5.03 25.20
N PHE A 384 11.14 5.41 26.41
CA PHE A 384 10.23 6.53 26.67
C PHE A 384 10.88 7.60 27.56
N LYS A 385 12.19 7.82 27.41
CA LYS A 385 12.97 8.74 28.26
C LYS A 385 12.44 10.17 28.24
N GLY A 386 12.01 10.64 27.08
CA GLY A 386 11.46 11.97 26.92
C GLY A 386 10.04 12.05 27.46
N ALA A 387 9.17 11.07 27.18
CA ALA A 387 7.84 11.03 27.78
C ALA A 387 7.89 10.98 29.31
N LEU A 388 8.84 10.24 29.90
CA LEU A 388 9.08 10.21 31.35
C LEU A 388 9.54 11.54 31.94
N LYS A 389 10.20 12.40 31.15
CA LYS A 389 10.57 13.76 31.57
C LYS A 389 9.38 14.72 31.51
N GLU A 390 8.47 14.49 30.57
CA GLU A 390 7.26 15.29 30.36
C GLU A 390 6.11 14.86 31.28
N ALA A 391 6.15 13.65 31.83
CA ALA A 391 5.12 13.12 32.72
C ALA A 391 5.06 13.87 34.06
N MET A 392 3.85 14.31 34.44
CA MET A 392 3.59 14.90 35.76
C MET A 392 3.79 13.88 36.88
N ASP A 393 3.31 12.66 36.66
CA ASP A 393 3.48 11.51 37.55
C ASP A 393 4.17 10.38 36.78
N LYS A 394 5.41 10.10 37.16
CA LYS A 394 6.24 9.07 36.51
C LYS A 394 5.79 7.66 36.86
N GLU A 395 5.33 7.43 38.09
CA GLU A 395 4.93 6.10 38.55
C GLU A 395 3.66 5.68 37.81
N SER A 396 2.65 6.55 37.77
CA SER A 396 1.42 6.31 37.00
C SER A 396 1.69 6.13 35.50
N PHE A 397 2.63 6.91 34.93
CA PHE A 397 3.04 6.74 33.53
C PHE A 397 3.65 5.36 33.28
N ILE A 398 4.58 4.92 34.13
CA ILE A 398 5.23 3.60 34.01
C ILE A 398 4.18 2.49 34.14
N GLU A 399 3.27 2.57 35.10
CA GLU A 399 2.21 1.58 35.29
C GLU A 399 1.33 1.44 34.02
N ARG A 400 0.87 2.57 33.47
CA ARG A 400 0.09 2.61 32.24
C ARG A 400 0.89 2.06 31.06
N ALA A 401 2.16 2.42 30.95
CA ALA A 401 3.03 1.98 29.87
C ALA A 401 3.29 0.47 29.92
N VAL A 402 3.58 -0.08 31.11
CA VAL A 402 3.77 -1.52 31.34
C VAL A 402 2.50 -2.29 30.98
N LYS A 403 1.33 -1.82 31.41
CA LYS A 403 0.05 -2.46 31.05
C LYS A 403 -0.16 -2.49 29.53
N THR A 404 0.14 -1.40 28.85
CA THR A 404 0.02 -1.33 27.38
C THR A 404 1.02 -2.24 26.69
N LEU A 405 2.27 -2.31 27.16
CA LEU A 405 3.28 -3.20 26.58
C LEU A 405 2.91 -4.68 26.73
N LYS A 406 2.29 -5.06 27.85
CA LYS A 406 1.73 -6.41 28.03
C LYS A 406 0.68 -6.73 26.98
N ASP A 407 -0.15 -5.76 26.61
CA ASP A 407 -1.13 -5.95 25.53
C ASP A 407 -0.47 -6.03 24.15
N VAL A 408 0.57 -5.22 23.91
CA VAL A 408 1.28 -5.20 22.62
C VAL A 408 1.98 -6.51 22.33
N VAL A 409 2.65 -7.12 23.31
CA VAL A 409 3.35 -8.41 23.11
C VAL A 409 2.39 -9.58 22.86
N GLU A 410 1.11 -9.40 23.19
CA GLU A 410 0.02 -10.35 22.93
C GLU A 410 -0.83 -9.96 21.70
N PHE A 411 -0.32 -9.07 20.84
CA PHE A 411 -0.98 -8.78 19.58
C PHE A 411 -1.19 -10.06 18.76
N PRO A 412 -2.37 -10.24 18.15
CA PRO A 412 -2.64 -11.42 17.34
C PRO A 412 -1.76 -11.39 16.08
N ALA A 413 -1.39 -12.57 15.61
CA ALA A 413 -0.74 -12.71 14.32
C ALA A 413 -1.60 -12.08 13.23
N VAL A 414 -0.96 -11.55 12.20
CA VAL A 414 -1.68 -10.97 11.05
C VAL A 414 -1.66 -11.97 9.93
N ILE A 415 -2.82 -12.16 9.34
CA ILE A 415 -3.04 -12.97 8.17
C ILE A 415 -3.24 -12.02 7.00
N SER A 416 -2.49 -12.20 5.92
CA SER A 416 -2.69 -11.41 4.72
C SER A 416 -2.86 -12.26 3.48
N PHE A 417 -3.62 -11.72 2.55
CA PHE A 417 -3.79 -12.25 1.21
C PHE A 417 -4.06 -11.09 0.25
N HIS A 418 -3.94 -11.37 -1.04
CA HIS A 418 -4.31 -10.43 -2.09
C HIS A 418 -5.62 -10.84 -2.75
N VAL A 419 -6.41 -9.86 -3.17
CA VAL A 419 -7.65 -10.06 -3.92
C VAL A 419 -7.62 -9.20 -5.17
N LEU A 420 -7.85 -9.81 -6.33
CA LEU A 420 -8.05 -9.13 -7.62
C LEU A 420 -9.50 -9.32 -8.06
N LEU A 421 -10.29 -8.26 -7.94
CA LEU A 421 -11.73 -8.27 -8.24
C LEU A 421 -12.03 -8.11 -9.74
N ASP A 422 -11.15 -7.42 -10.47
CA ASP A 422 -11.24 -7.20 -11.92
C ASP A 422 -9.82 -7.13 -12.51
N LEU A 423 -9.58 -7.76 -13.66
CA LEU A 423 -8.27 -7.82 -14.33
C LEU A 423 -7.70 -6.45 -14.72
N ARG A 424 -8.55 -5.44 -14.81
CA ARG A 424 -8.16 -4.06 -15.18
C ARG A 424 -7.86 -3.20 -13.96
N ASP A 425 -8.10 -3.72 -12.75
CA ASP A 425 -7.85 -3.03 -11.49
C ASP A 425 -6.55 -3.53 -10.84
N THR A 426 -6.14 -2.86 -9.78
CA THR A 426 -4.98 -3.27 -8.98
C THR A 426 -5.41 -4.24 -7.87
N PRO A 427 -4.64 -5.30 -7.58
CA PRO A 427 -4.90 -6.18 -6.45
C PRO A 427 -4.96 -5.41 -5.13
N LEU A 428 -5.97 -5.71 -4.31
CA LEU A 428 -6.06 -5.25 -2.94
C LEU A 428 -5.26 -6.18 -2.05
N ARG A 429 -4.48 -5.62 -1.12
CA ARG A 429 -3.95 -6.37 0.01
C ARG A 429 -4.95 -6.30 1.15
N ILE A 430 -5.30 -7.45 1.70
CA ILE A 430 -6.18 -7.58 2.86
C ILE A 430 -5.35 -8.10 4.02
N ASP A 431 -5.46 -7.44 5.18
CA ASP A 431 -4.89 -7.87 6.45
C ASP A 431 -6.02 -8.16 7.42
N THR A 432 -5.94 -9.25 8.18
CA THR A 432 -6.87 -9.54 9.28
C THR A 432 -6.14 -10.16 10.46
N PRO A 433 -6.56 -9.90 11.71
CA PRO A 433 -6.04 -10.63 12.87
C PRO A 433 -6.33 -12.14 12.73
N SER A 434 -5.43 -12.99 13.21
CA SER A 434 -5.54 -14.45 13.09
C SER A 434 -6.84 -14.99 13.70
N TRP A 435 -7.32 -14.41 14.79
CA TRP A 435 -8.56 -14.84 15.43
C TRP A 435 -9.80 -14.58 14.59
N SER A 436 -9.74 -13.69 13.58
CA SER A 436 -10.85 -13.43 12.66
C SER A 436 -11.11 -14.58 11.69
N ILE A 437 -10.18 -15.53 11.61
CA ILE A 437 -10.30 -16.79 10.85
C ILE A 437 -10.04 -18.00 11.75
N ASP A 438 -10.44 -17.90 13.03
CA ASP A 438 -10.36 -18.98 14.03
C ASP A 438 -8.96 -19.49 14.38
N ILE A 439 -7.92 -18.66 14.22
CA ILE A 439 -6.54 -18.98 14.62
C ILE A 439 -6.12 -18.14 15.83
N ASP A 440 -5.87 -18.79 16.96
CA ASP A 440 -5.40 -18.13 18.18
C ASP A 440 -3.85 -18.19 18.26
N GLN A 441 -3.19 -17.28 17.57
CA GLN A 441 -1.73 -17.18 17.54
C GLN A 441 -1.28 -15.74 17.82
N SER A 442 -0.25 -15.57 18.65
CA SER A 442 0.38 -14.27 18.88
C SER A 442 1.39 -13.93 17.77
N LEU A 443 1.41 -12.68 17.35
CA LEU A 443 2.26 -12.12 16.29
C LEU A 443 3.74 -12.38 16.54
N PHE A 444 4.19 -12.20 17.79
CA PHE A 444 5.60 -12.34 18.15
C PHE A 444 6.01 -13.79 18.45
N ASP A 445 5.07 -14.73 18.42
CA ASP A 445 5.32 -16.17 18.57
C ASP A 445 5.34 -16.91 17.21
N VAL A 446 5.05 -16.22 16.10
CA VAL A 446 5.13 -16.79 14.75
C VAL A 446 6.58 -17.07 14.37
N LYS A 447 6.94 -18.36 14.30
CA LYS A 447 8.32 -18.81 14.02
C LYS A 447 8.70 -18.76 12.55
N ARG A 448 7.74 -18.80 11.63
CA ARG A 448 7.96 -18.75 10.18
C ARG A 448 6.71 -18.24 9.49
N SER A 449 6.88 -17.55 8.38
CA SER A 449 5.75 -17.24 7.52
C SER A 449 5.28 -18.52 6.84
N GLU A 450 3.97 -18.77 6.86
CA GLU A 450 3.39 -19.98 6.29
C GLU A 450 2.02 -19.71 5.67
N LEU A 451 1.72 -20.45 4.62
CA LEU A 451 0.39 -20.47 4.03
C LEU A 451 -0.57 -21.16 5.00
N ILE A 452 -1.75 -20.58 5.14
CA ILE A 452 -2.83 -21.10 5.95
C ILE A 452 -3.96 -21.54 5.03
N ASP A 453 -4.49 -22.71 5.30
CA ASP A 453 -5.78 -23.15 4.78
C ASP A 453 -6.88 -22.51 5.63
N ALA A 454 -7.42 -21.39 5.15
CA ALA A 454 -8.42 -20.59 5.84
C ALA A 454 -9.64 -20.40 4.93
N ASP A 455 -10.83 -20.54 5.50
CA ASP A 455 -12.05 -20.16 4.79
C ASP A 455 -12.14 -18.62 4.73
N LEU A 456 -11.97 -18.07 3.54
CA LEU A 456 -12.04 -16.63 3.28
C LEU A 456 -13.37 -16.23 2.63
N CYS A 457 -14.32 -17.16 2.44
CA CYS A 457 -15.54 -16.92 1.65
C CYS A 457 -16.31 -15.69 2.11
N ASP A 458 -16.54 -15.54 3.42
CA ASP A 458 -17.27 -14.40 3.98
C ASP A 458 -16.55 -13.06 3.75
N VAL A 459 -15.22 -13.05 3.89
CA VAL A 459 -14.41 -11.84 3.65
C VAL A 459 -14.43 -11.48 2.17
N ILE A 460 -14.25 -12.45 1.28
CA ILE A 460 -14.27 -12.26 -0.18
C ILE A 460 -15.66 -11.77 -0.63
N ASN A 461 -16.73 -12.37 -0.13
CA ASN A 461 -18.10 -11.96 -0.44
C ASN A 461 -18.39 -10.53 0.02
N MET A 462 -17.97 -10.16 1.23
CA MET A 462 -18.10 -8.79 1.70
C MET A 462 -17.32 -7.81 0.81
N LEU A 463 -16.06 -8.09 0.47
CA LEU A 463 -15.26 -7.22 -0.40
C LEU A 463 -15.89 -7.05 -1.78
N ARG A 464 -16.44 -8.13 -2.35
CA ARG A 464 -17.16 -8.11 -3.64
C ARG A 464 -18.44 -7.29 -3.56
N SER A 465 -19.22 -7.43 -2.51
CA SER A 465 -20.45 -6.65 -2.31
C SER A 465 -20.17 -5.15 -2.18
N GLY A 466 -18.99 -4.79 -1.65
CA GLY A 466 -18.50 -3.43 -1.60
C GLY A 466 -17.85 -2.93 -2.89
N TYR A 467 -17.62 -3.76 -3.90
CA TYR A 467 -16.91 -3.37 -5.11
C TYR A 467 -17.81 -2.58 -6.06
N GLY A 468 -17.42 -1.34 -6.39
CA GLY A 468 -18.16 -0.46 -7.28
C GLY A 468 -17.50 -0.23 -8.64
N GLY A 469 -16.62 -1.14 -9.08
CA GLY A 469 -15.86 -1.05 -10.33
C GLY A 469 -14.56 -0.24 -10.22
N LEU A 470 -13.89 -0.02 -11.36
CA LEU A 470 -12.54 0.61 -11.46
C LEU A 470 -12.40 2.00 -10.80
N ARG A 471 -13.51 2.69 -10.51
CA ARG A 471 -13.52 4.01 -9.84
C ARG A 471 -13.72 3.92 -8.32
N ASN A 472 -14.17 2.76 -7.83
CA ASN A 472 -14.65 2.52 -6.47
C ASN A 472 -14.21 1.12 -6.03
N TYR A 473 -12.97 0.97 -5.58
CA TYR A 473 -12.46 -0.34 -5.13
C TYR A 473 -13.23 -0.89 -3.90
N ASN A 474 -13.79 0.01 -3.08
CA ASN A 474 -14.76 -0.31 -2.05
C ASN A 474 -15.66 0.92 -1.81
N ILE A 475 -16.98 0.76 -1.94
CA ILE A 475 -17.95 1.87 -1.86
C ILE A 475 -18.02 2.48 -0.46
N TRP A 476 -17.82 1.68 0.59
CA TRP A 476 -17.89 2.17 1.97
C TRP A 476 -16.64 2.97 2.32
N LEU A 477 -15.45 2.43 2.02
CA LEU A 477 -14.18 3.15 2.18
C LEU A 477 -14.16 4.44 1.35
N LYS A 478 -14.64 4.39 0.10
CA LYS A 478 -14.75 5.60 -0.71
C LYS A 478 -15.68 6.66 -0.11
N LYS A 479 -16.81 6.24 0.48
CA LYS A 479 -17.75 7.17 1.09
C LYS A 479 -17.12 7.87 2.30
N VAL A 480 -16.42 7.12 3.16
CA VAL A 480 -15.76 7.71 4.33
C VAL A 480 -14.59 8.60 3.92
N ASP A 481 -13.77 8.24 2.93
CA ASP A 481 -12.72 9.10 2.34
C ASP A 481 -13.30 10.44 1.88
N GLN A 482 -14.40 10.40 1.12
CA GLN A 482 -15.05 11.61 0.62
C GLN A 482 -15.59 12.51 1.73
N GLU A 483 -16.17 11.94 2.79
CA GLU A 483 -16.73 12.70 3.92
C GLU A 483 -15.62 13.23 4.85
N VAL A 484 -14.53 12.48 5.05
CA VAL A 484 -13.44 12.87 5.95
C VAL A 484 -12.43 13.80 5.28
N ARG A 485 -12.36 13.87 3.95
CA ARG A 485 -11.35 14.66 3.22
C ARG A 485 -11.29 16.14 3.63
N LEU A 486 -10.12 16.57 4.14
CA LEU A 486 -9.80 17.97 4.38
C LEU A 486 -9.39 18.64 3.06
N ARG A 487 -10.25 19.54 2.55
CA ARG A 487 -9.93 20.34 1.37
C ARG A 487 -9.13 21.58 1.76
N ARG A 488 -8.32 22.09 0.83
CA ARG A 488 -7.37 23.17 1.10
C ARG A 488 -8.09 24.48 1.46
N ASP A 489 -9.14 24.81 0.73
CA ASP A 489 -10.08 25.90 1.02
C ASP A 489 -10.63 25.80 2.45
N VAL A 490 -11.16 24.63 2.84
CA VAL A 490 -11.67 24.40 4.20
C VAL A 490 -10.59 24.64 5.26
N VAL A 491 -9.37 24.17 5.03
CA VAL A 491 -8.28 24.37 5.99
C VAL A 491 -7.87 25.83 6.09
N ASP A 492 -7.70 26.49 4.95
CA ASP A 492 -7.20 27.85 4.91
C ASP A 492 -8.28 28.86 5.39
N GLU A 493 -9.56 28.61 5.10
CA GLU A 493 -10.70 29.47 5.50
C GLU A 493 -11.17 29.27 6.94
N LEU A 494 -11.18 28.05 7.48
CA LEU A 494 -11.73 27.78 8.83
C LEU A 494 -10.65 27.65 9.91
N TYR A 495 -9.48 27.08 9.59
CA TYR A 495 -8.47 26.76 10.61
C TYR A 495 -7.27 27.69 10.60
N CYS A 496 -7.04 28.44 9.52
CA CYS A 496 -5.92 29.39 9.40
C CYS A 496 -6.34 30.87 9.36
N SER A 497 -7.64 31.16 9.48
CA SER A 497 -8.19 32.51 9.58
C SER A 497 -8.32 33.01 11.03
N MET A 498 -7.98 32.16 12.00
CA MET A 498 -7.72 32.53 13.40
C MET A 498 -6.31 33.07 13.53
#